data_AF-A0A529LGN5-F1
#
_entry.id   AF-A0A529LGN5-F1
#
_cell.length_a   1.000
_cell.length_b   1.000
_cell.length_c   1.000
_cell.angle_alpha   90.00
_cell.angle_beta   90.00
_cell.angle_gamma   90.00
#
_symmetry.space_group_name_H-M   'P 1'
#
loop_
_entity.id
_entity.type
_entity.pdbx_description
1 polymer ?
#
loop_
_entity_poly.entity_id
_entity_poly.type
_entity_poly.pdbx_seq_one_letter_code
_entity_poly.pdbx_strand_id
1 'polypeptide(L)'
;TNEEVGEEAELSDERYEFLKAHEQLVLTVTEYGYGKRSSSYDFRLTGRGGKGIRATDVSKTAEIGRLVATFPVGNDDQIMLVSD
;
A
#
# COMPACT_ATOMS: atom_id res chain seq x y z
N THR A 1 -17.69 0.58 20.03
CA THR A 1 -18.73 1.60 19.87
C THR A 1 -18.60 2.15 18.48
N ASN A 2 -19.60 1.89 17.63
CA ASN A 2 -19.81 2.42 16.28
C ASN A 2 -18.59 2.54 15.36
N GLU A 3 -18.37 1.50 14.54
CA GLU A 3 -17.78 1.70 13.22
C GLU A 3 -18.82 2.45 12.39
N GLU A 4 -18.71 3.77 12.33
CA GLU A 4 -19.36 4.54 11.27
C GLU A 4 -18.65 4.15 9.96
N VAL A 5 -19.24 3.18 9.26
CA VAL A 5 -19.02 2.97 7.84
C VAL A 5 -19.45 4.27 7.18
N GLY A 6 -18.49 5.17 6.93
CA GLY A 6 -18.74 6.42 6.24
C GLY A 6 -19.44 6.12 4.91
N GLU A 7 -20.47 6.91 4.58
CA GLU A 7 -21.20 6.84 3.32
C GLU A 7 -20.23 6.58 2.16
N GLU A 8 -20.53 5.57 1.33
CA GLU A 8 -19.88 5.42 0.02
C GLU A 8 -20.17 6.67 -0.79
N ALA A 9 -19.30 7.67 -0.69
CA ALA A 9 -19.36 8.84 -1.51
C ALA A 9 -19.02 8.42 -2.94
N GLU A 10 -20.02 8.43 -3.84
CA GLU A 10 -19.78 8.25 -5.27
C GLU A 10 -18.81 9.33 -5.75
N LEU A 11 -17.68 8.91 -6.33
CA LEU A 11 -16.73 9.82 -6.97
C LEU A 11 -17.33 10.28 -8.29
N SER A 12 -17.26 11.57 -8.60
CA SER A 12 -17.55 12.02 -9.95
C SER A 12 -16.55 11.40 -10.95
N ASP A 13 -16.99 11.15 -12.17
CA ASP A 13 -16.14 10.57 -13.22
C ASP A 13 -14.84 11.37 -13.41
N GLU A 14 -14.94 12.70 -13.41
CA GLU A 14 -13.79 13.61 -13.51
C GLU A 14 -12.81 13.40 -12.34
N ARG A 15 -13.33 13.26 -11.12
CA ARG A 15 -12.49 13.04 -9.93
C ARG A 15 -11.83 11.67 -9.95
N TYR A 16 -12.56 10.65 -10.39
CA TYR A 16 -12.03 9.29 -10.53
C TYR A 16 -10.88 9.25 -11.56
N GLU A 17 -11.08 9.80 -12.76
CA GLU A 17 -10.03 9.83 -13.79
C GLU A 17 -8.82 10.67 -13.34
N PHE A 18 -9.05 11.79 -12.63
CA PHE A 18 -7.95 12.55 -12.03
C PHE A 18 -7.13 11.71 -11.04
N LEU A 19 -7.78 11.04 -10.10
CA LEU A 19 -7.09 10.24 -9.07
C LEU A 19 -6.36 9.05 -9.69
N LYS A 20 -6.97 8.38 -10.66
CA LYS A 20 -6.39 7.27 -11.41
C LYS A 20 -5.15 7.69 -12.19
N ALA A 21 -5.18 8.84 -12.85
CA ALA A 21 -4.02 9.37 -13.59
C ALA A 21 -2.85 9.77 -12.68
N HIS A 22 -3.11 10.08 -11.42
CA HIS A 22 -2.10 10.49 -10.42
C HIS A 22 -1.85 9.43 -9.35
N GLU A 23 -2.36 8.22 -9.53
CA GLU A 23 -2.15 7.13 -8.59
C GLU A 23 -0.67 6.74 -8.59
N GLN A 24 -0.11 6.62 -7.39
CA GLN A 24 1.23 6.08 -7.19
C GLN A 24 1.11 4.70 -6.58
N LEU A 25 2.03 3.80 -6.93
CA LEU A 25 2.07 2.46 -6.36
C LEU A 25 3.24 2.34 -5.39
N VAL A 26 3.02 1.61 -4.31
CA VAL A 26 4.03 1.23 -3.34
C VAL A 26 4.22 -0.28 -3.41
N LEU A 27 5.45 -0.72 -3.63
CA LEU A 27 5.83 -2.11 -3.51
C LEU A 27 6.27 -2.40 -2.08
N THR A 28 5.71 -3.44 -1.49
CA THR A 28 6.18 -4.03 -0.23
C THR A 28 6.78 -5.40 -0.51
N VAL A 29 7.90 -5.71 0.16
CA VAL A 29 8.60 -7.00 0.02
C VAL A 29 8.82 -7.61 1.40
N THR A 30 8.63 -8.92 1.52
CA THR A 30 8.83 -9.68 2.76
C THR A 30 10.08 -10.56 2.72
N GLU A 31 10.52 -11.04 3.89
CA GLU A 31 11.74 -11.86 4.04
C GLU A 31 11.68 -13.19 3.27
N TYR A 32 10.49 -13.71 2.96
CA TYR A 32 10.33 -14.92 2.13
C TYR A 32 10.16 -14.60 0.64
N GLY A 33 10.37 -13.35 0.22
CA GLY A 33 10.32 -12.94 -1.18
C GLY A 33 8.92 -12.62 -1.71
N TYR A 34 7.89 -12.52 -0.85
CA TYR A 34 6.57 -12.11 -1.30
C TYR A 34 6.54 -10.61 -1.55
N GLY A 35 5.99 -10.23 -2.71
CA GLY A 35 5.80 -8.84 -3.11
C GLY A 35 4.32 -8.49 -3.23
N LYS A 36 3.92 -7.31 -2.72
CA LYS A 36 2.59 -6.74 -2.97
C LYS A 36 2.73 -5.29 -3.43
N ARG A 37 2.13 -4.98 -4.60
CA ARG A 37 1.90 -3.60 -5.06
C ARG A 37 0.55 -3.12 -4.52
N SER A 38 0.53 -1.99 -3.85
CA SER A 38 -0.66 -1.34 -3.29
C SER A 38 -0.74 0.11 -3.75
N SER A 39 -1.96 0.64 -3.84
CA SER A 39 -2.20 2.06 -4.12
C SER A 39 -1.64 2.91 -2.99
N SER A 40 -1.05 4.06 -3.32
CA SER A 40 -0.69 5.06 -2.32
C SER A 40 -1.93 5.58 -1.57
N TYR A 41 -3.11 5.52 -2.18
CA TYR A 41 -4.37 5.95 -1.55
C TYR A 41 -4.82 5.03 -0.42
N ASP A 42 -4.32 3.79 -0.35
CA ASP A 42 -4.55 2.88 0.79
C ASP A 42 -3.90 3.41 2.08
N PHE A 43 -2.92 4.31 1.95
CA PHE A 43 -2.16 4.87 3.06
C PHE A 43 -2.68 6.25 3.44
N ARG A 44 -3.39 6.34 4.57
CA ARG A 44 -3.85 7.64 5.08
C ARG A 44 -2.67 8.59 5.34
N LEU A 45 -2.88 9.85 5.01
CA LEU A 45 -1.93 10.92 5.34
C LEU A 45 -1.96 11.17 6.85
N THR A 46 -0.79 11.15 7.49
CA THR A 46 -0.65 11.46 8.93
C THR A 46 0.49 12.44 9.15
N GLY A 47 0.36 13.33 10.13
CA GLY A 47 1.44 14.21 10.56
C GLY A 47 2.63 13.47 11.17
N ARG A 48 3.74 14.18 11.36
CA ARG A 48 4.97 13.62 11.95
C ARG A 48 4.72 13.08 13.37
N GLY A 49 5.24 11.88 13.66
CA GLY A 49 5.16 11.25 14.98
C GLY A 49 3.92 10.36 15.19
N GLY A 50 3.06 10.23 14.18
CA GLY A 50 1.97 9.23 14.19
C GLY A 50 2.49 7.80 13.97
N LYS A 51 1.75 6.81 14.50
CA LYS A 51 2.08 5.37 14.32
C LYS A 51 1.77 4.82 12.92
N GLY A 52 1.09 5.58 12.07
CA GLY A 52 0.69 5.14 10.72
C GLY A 52 -0.45 4.14 10.70
N ILE A 53 -0.43 3.26 9.70
CA ILE A 53 -1.33 2.10 9.51
C ILE A 53 -0.49 0.86 9.20
N ARG A 54 -1.11 -0.33 9.22
CA ARG A 54 -0.43 -1.57 8.82
C ARG A 54 -0.40 -1.66 7.30
N ALA A 55 0.80 -1.87 6.73
CA ALA A 55 1.00 -2.04 5.28
C ALA A 55 0.67 -3.47 4.79
N THR A 56 0.77 -4.46 5.67
CA THR A 56 0.45 -5.87 5.38
C THR A 56 -0.32 -6.50 6.52
N ASP A 57 -0.94 -7.64 6.25
CA ASP A 57 -1.64 -8.43 7.26
C ASP A 57 -0.62 -9.14 8.15
N VAL A 58 -0.48 -8.64 9.38
CA VAL A 58 0.45 -9.18 10.38
C VAL A 58 0.10 -10.61 10.80
N SER A 59 -1.15 -11.06 10.61
CA SER A 59 -1.53 -12.45 10.92
C SER A 59 -0.86 -13.46 9.98
N LYS A 60 -0.51 -13.01 8.77
CA LYS A 60 0.16 -13.84 7.75
C LYS A 60 1.67 -13.88 7.89
N THR A 61 2.25 -13.20 8.88
CA THR A 61 3.71 -13.12 9.05
C THR A 61 4.38 -14.49 9.11
N ALA A 62 3.72 -15.52 9.66
CA ALA A 62 4.27 -16.88 9.69
C ALA A 62 4.37 -17.53 8.30
N GLU A 63 3.50 -17.14 7.36
CA GLU A 63 3.42 -17.68 6.00
C GLU A 63 4.27 -16.88 5.01
N ILE A 64 4.19 -15.55 5.06
CA ILE A 64 4.86 -14.67 4.08
C ILE A 64 6.15 -14.05 4.63
N GLY A 65 6.42 -14.20 5.92
CA GLY A 65 7.53 -13.56 6.60
C GLY A 65 7.28 -12.09 6.92
N ARG A 66 8.20 -11.48 7.68
CA ARG A 66 8.17 -10.06 8.03
C ARG A 66 8.44 -9.17 6.81
N LEU A 67 7.84 -7.98 6.80
CA LEU A 67 8.12 -6.95 5.81
C LEU A 67 9.56 -6.43 6.00
N VAL A 68 10.35 -6.45 4.93
CA VAL A 68 11.77 -6.08 4.94
C VAL A 68 12.08 -4.84 4.11
N ALA A 69 11.26 -4.53 3.10
CA ALA A 69 11.44 -3.35 2.26
C ALA A 69 10.11 -2.77 1.78
N THR A 70 10.11 -1.46 1.54
CA THR A 70 9.01 -0.74 0.90
C THR A 70 9.54 0.45 0.11
N PHE A 71 9.05 0.67 -1.11
CA PHE A 71 9.42 1.81 -1.95
C PHE A 71 8.35 2.10 -3.01
N PRO A 72 8.24 3.36 -3.46
CA PRO A 72 7.38 3.70 -4.59
C PRO A 72 7.91 3.03 -5.87
N VAL A 73 6.99 2.58 -6.72
CA VAL A 73 7.31 1.94 -8.02
C VAL A 73 6.37 2.43 -9.10
N GLY A 74 6.91 2.61 -10.31
CA GLY A 74 6.17 2.81 -11.55
C GLY A 74 5.92 1.50 -12.29
N ASN A 75 5.18 1.59 -13.41
CA ASN A 75 4.93 0.42 -14.27
C ASN A 75 6.16 -0.01 -15.07
N ASP A 76 7.05 0.92 -15.37
CA ASP A 76 8.26 0.67 -16.17
C ASP A 76 9.48 0.33 -15.31
N ASP A 77 9.32 0.34 -13.98
CA ASP A 77 10.40 0.01 -13.06
C ASP A 77 10.70 -1.49 -13.09
N GLN A 78 11.98 -1.82 -13.15
CA GLN A 78 12.48 -3.19 -13.03
C GLN A 78 13.03 -3.43 -11.63
N ILE A 79 12.72 -4.59 -11.06
CA ILE A 79 13.10 -4.95 -9.70
C ILE A 79 14.01 -6.17 -9.77
N MET A 80 15.14 -6.11 -9.06
CA MET A 80 16.04 -7.24 -8.87
C MET A 80 15.95 -7.70 -7.42
N LEU A 81 15.61 -8.97 -7.23
CA LEU A 81 15.66 -9.62 -5.93
C LEU A 81 16.92 -10.49 -5.89
N VAL A 82 17.70 -10.35 -4.84
CA VAL A 82 18.90 -11.13 -4.58
C VAL A 82 18.73 -11.81 -3.23
N SER A 83 18.91 -13.13 -3.21
CA SER A 83 19.11 -13.90 -1.99
C SER A 83 20.58 -14.32 -1.90
N ASP A 84 21.02 -14.71 -0.71
CA ASP A 84 22.26 -15.45 -0.54
C ASP A 84 22.21 -16.83 -1.24
#